data_AF-A0A7J3I2A7-F1
#
_entry.id   AF-A0A7J3I2A7-F1
#
_cell.length_a   1.000
_cell.length_b   1.000
_cell.length_c   1.000
_cell.angle_alpha   90.00
_cell.angle_beta   90.00
_cell.angle_gamma   90.00
#
_symmetry.space_group_name_H-M   'P 1'
#
loop_
_entity.id
_entity.type
_entity.pdbx_description
1 polymer ?
#
loop_
_entity_poly.entity_id
_entity_poly.type
_entity_poly.pdbx_seq_one_letter_code
_entity_poly.pdbx_strand_id
1 'polypeptide(L)'
;MNRRDEGELSRGITAAKRIATTANVLYKTKVIPKSTTSESIDSALIEILLKLVKAGGRAPLSSLVVGDLYKTLVLLQDLKRINVIKIFETPFRTYVILTGYGWKTFNEIVNILT
;
A
#
# COMPACT_ATOMS: atom_id res chain seq x y z
N MET A 1 -6.96 -2.78 -37.01
CA MET A 1 -7.37 -3.21 -35.65
C MET A 1 -8.61 -4.06 -35.79
N ASN A 2 -8.58 -5.28 -35.26
CA ASN A 2 -9.69 -6.22 -35.38
C ASN A 2 -10.84 -5.80 -34.46
N ARG A 3 -12.08 -5.77 -34.97
CA ARG A 3 -13.30 -5.44 -34.21
C ARG A 3 -13.54 -6.34 -32.97
N ARG A 4 -12.82 -7.46 -32.86
CA ARG A 4 -12.84 -8.36 -31.69
C ARG A 4 -12.07 -7.80 -30.49
N ASP A 5 -10.96 -7.10 -30.74
CA ASP A 5 -10.10 -6.52 -29.70
C ASP A 5 -10.77 -5.31 -29.03
N GLU A 6 -11.53 -4.52 -29.78
CA GLU A 6 -12.34 -3.41 -29.25
C GLU A 6 -13.47 -3.90 -28.32
N GLY A 7 -14.08 -5.04 -28.66
CA GLY A 7 -15.13 -5.65 -27.84
C GLY A 7 -14.61 -6.24 -26.52
N GLU A 8 -13.35 -6.71 -26.50
CA GLU A 8 -12.69 -7.19 -25.28
C GLU A 8 -12.17 -6.03 -24.42
N LEU A 9 -11.62 -5.00 -25.04
CA LEU A 9 -11.18 -3.78 -24.36
C LEU A 9 -12.38 -3.05 -23.70
N SER A 10 -13.51 -2.96 -24.41
CA SER A 10 -14.74 -2.36 -23.89
C SER A 10 -15.33 -3.15 -22.70
N ARG A 11 -15.25 -4.50 -22.75
CA ARG A 11 -15.64 -5.37 -21.63
C ARG A 11 -14.71 -5.21 -20.43
N GLY A 12 -13.41 -5.11 -20.65
CA GLY A 12 -12.42 -4.85 -19.60
C GLY A 12 -12.61 -3.49 -18.92
N ILE A 13 -12.85 -2.42 -19.69
CA ILE A 13 -13.13 -1.08 -19.17
C ILE A 13 -14.42 -1.05 -18.36
N THR A 14 -15.45 -1.79 -18.81
CA THR A 14 -16.73 -1.88 -18.10
C THR A 14 -16.59 -2.66 -16.78
N ALA A 15 -15.82 -3.74 -16.75
CA ALA A 15 -15.52 -4.49 -15.53
C ALA A 15 -14.72 -3.64 -14.53
N ALA A 16 -13.71 -2.89 -15.00
CA ALA A 16 -12.93 -1.98 -14.17
C ALA A 16 -13.78 -0.86 -13.57
N LYS A 17 -14.70 -0.27 -14.35
CA LYS A 17 -15.65 0.74 -13.84
C LYS A 17 -16.59 0.17 -12.79
N ARG A 18 -17.07 -1.07 -12.95
CA ARG A 18 -17.90 -1.75 -11.94
C ARG A 18 -17.14 -1.98 -10.64
N ILE A 19 -15.90 -2.47 -10.71
CA ILE A 19 -15.04 -2.67 -9.52
C ILE A 19 -14.79 -1.33 -8.81
N ALA A 20 -14.45 -0.27 -9.56
CA ALA A 20 -14.25 1.06 -8.99
C ALA A 20 -15.52 1.61 -8.34
N THR A 21 -16.69 1.36 -8.94
CA THR A 21 -17.98 1.80 -8.38
C THR A 21 -18.32 1.01 -7.12
N THR A 22 -18.11 -0.30 -7.09
CA THR A 22 -18.31 -1.14 -5.90
C THR A 22 -17.39 -0.73 -4.77
N ALA A 23 -16.11 -0.46 -5.04
CA ALA A 23 -15.17 0.04 -4.04
C ALA A 23 -15.60 1.41 -3.49
N ASN A 24 -16.09 2.30 -4.35
CA ASN A 24 -16.56 3.62 -3.94
C ASN A 24 -17.89 3.57 -3.18
N VAL A 25 -18.76 2.60 -3.50
CA VAL A 25 -19.98 2.30 -2.74
C VAL A 25 -19.61 1.75 -1.36
N LEU A 26 -18.68 0.79 -1.25
CA LEU A 26 -18.19 0.27 0.04
C LEU A 26 -17.56 1.36 0.92
N TYR A 27 -16.83 2.29 0.30
CA TYR A 27 -16.28 3.47 0.98
C TYR A 27 -17.37 4.44 1.46
N LYS A 28 -18.40 4.69 0.64
CA LYS A 28 -19.51 5.60 0.96
C LYS A 28 -20.55 5.00 1.91
N THR A 29 -20.80 3.69 1.87
CA THR A 29 -21.81 3.02 2.70
C THR A 29 -21.38 2.82 4.14
N LYS A 30 -20.16 3.26 4.53
CA LYS A 30 -19.64 3.13 5.90
C LYS A 30 -19.85 1.73 6.48
N VAL A 31 -19.72 0.69 5.64
CA VAL A 31 -19.36 -0.66 6.12
C VAL A 31 -17.85 -0.64 6.41
N ILE A 32 -17.44 0.37 7.15
CA ILE A 32 -16.22 0.41 7.94
C ILE A 32 -16.68 -0.22 9.23
N PRO A 33 -16.08 -1.34 9.69
CA PRO A 33 -16.39 -1.83 11.02
C PRO A 33 -16.18 -0.68 12.00
N LYS A 34 -17.27 -0.23 12.64
CA LYS A 34 -17.23 0.70 13.78
C LYS A 34 -16.68 -0.07 14.98
N SER A 35 -15.38 -0.27 14.98
CA SER A 35 -14.52 -0.45 16.15
C SER A 35 -13.12 -0.27 15.57
N THR A 36 -12.33 0.71 15.97
CA THR A 36 -12.05 1.08 17.34
C THR A 36 -11.68 2.57 17.36
N THR A 37 -11.63 3.14 18.56
CA THR A 37 -10.81 4.29 19.00
C THR A 37 -9.88 4.94 17.97
N SER A 38 -9.64 6.24 18.12
CA SER A 38 -8.44 6.95 17.63
C SER A 38 -7.17 6.13 17.95
N GLU A 39 -6.87 5.13 17.13
CA GLU A 39 -5.74 4.23 17.27
C GLU A 39 -4.56 5.05 16.78
N SER A 40 -3.66 5.36 17.72
CA SER A 40 -2.34 5.88 17.42
C SER A 40 -1.82 5.19 16.17
N ILE A 41 -1.52 5.96 15.12
CA ILE A 41 -0.83 5.42 13.95
C ILE A 41 0.33 4.60 14.49
N ASP A 42 0.34 3.30 14.21
CA ASP A 42 1.26 2.35 14.84
C ASP A 42 2.69 2.87 14.63
N SER A 43 3.37 3.20 15.73
CA SER A 43 4.69 3.85 15.72
C SER A 43 5.70 3.07 14.85
N ALA A 44 5.56 1.75 14.79
CA ALA A 44 6.37 0.87 13.95
C ALA A 44 6.14 1.12 12.45
N LEU A 45 4.90 1.39 12.04
CA LEU A 45 4.57 1.69 10.64
C LEU A 45 5.17 3.03 10.21
N ILE A 46 5.08 4.06 11.06
CA ILE A 46 5.74 5.36 10.81
C ILE A 46 7.26 5.16 10.69
N GLU A 47 7.86 4.40 11.60
CA GLU A 47 9.30 4.16 11.58
C GLU A 47 9.76 3.42 10.31
N ILE A 48 9.03 2.40 9.87
CA ILE A 48 9.30 1.68 8.61
C ILE A 48 9.24 2.63 7.41
N LEU A 49 8.20 3.47 7.33
CA LEU A 49 8.04 4.44 6.25
C LEU A 49 9.16 5.49 6.27
N LEU A 50 9.53 6.01 7.44
CA LEU A 50 10.65 6.94 7.59
C LEU A 50 11.99 6.32 7.17
N LYS A 51 12.24 5.06 7.56
CA LYS A 51 13.46 4.34 7.14
C LYS A 51 13.49 4.15 5.62
N LEU A 52 12.36 3.80 5.00
CA LEU A 52 12.25 3.69 3.56
C LEU A 52 12.53 5.02 2.85
N VAL A 53 11.93 6.12 3.32
CA VAL A 53 12.13 7.45 2.74
C VAL A 53 13.57 7.94 2.91
N LYS A 54 14.17 7.76 4.09
CA LYS A 54 15.60 8.05 4.33
C LYS A 54 16.52 7.27 3.38
N ALA A 55 16.13 6.06 3.00
CA ALA A 55 16.84 5.23 2.03
C ALA A 55 16.48 5.53 0.56
N GLY A 56 15.86 6.68 0.27
CA GLY A 56 15.47 7.06 -1.10
C GLY A 56 14.31 6.23 -1.66
N GLY A 57 13.49 5.65 -0.80
CA GLY A 57 12.32 4.84 -1.15
C GLY A 57 12.62 3.37 -1.42
N ARG A 58 13.84 2.90 -1.17
CA ARG A 58 14.21 1.48 -1.30
C ARG A 58 15.17 1.06 -0.19
N ALA A 59 14.81 0.01 0.55
CA ALA A 59 15.64 -0.50 1.63
C ALA A 59 15.61 -2.04 1.68
N PRO A 60 16.68 -2.71 2.12
CA PRO A 60 16.64 -4.14 2.41
C PRO A 60 15.70 -4.42 3.58
N LEU A 61 14.96 -5.54 3.51
CA LEU A 61 14.01 -5.95 4.55
C LEU A 61 14.65 -5.96 5.95
N SER A 62 15.90 -6.42 6.05
CA SER A 62 16.65 -6.48 7.31
C SER A 62 16.83 -5.12 7.99
N SER A 63 16.93 -4.03 7.22
CA SER A 63 17.04 -2.67 7.77
C SER A 63 15.70 -2.08 8.22
N LEU A 64 14.58 -2.70 7.83
CA LEU A 64 13.23 -2.24 8.16
C LEU A 64 12.63 -2.96 9.35
N VAL A 65 13.32 -3.96 9.92
CA VAL A 65 12.87 -4.64 11.13
C VAL A 65 12.86 -3.63 12.29
N VAL A 66 11.67 -3.39 12.84
CA VAL A 66 11.46 -2.53 14.00
C VAL A 66 10.93 -3.41 15.13
N GLY A 67 11.81 -3.80 16.05
CA GLY A 67 11.48 -4.71 17.13
C GLY A 67 11.25 -6.14 16.64
N ASP A 68 10.00 -6.60 16.70
CA ASP A 68 9.62 -7.97 16.35
C ASP A 68 9.55 -8.16 14.83
N LEU A 69 10.29 -9.15 14.33
CA LEU A 69 10.32 -9.54 12.92
C LEU A 69 8.93 -9.95 12.42
N TYR A 70 8.17 -10.70 13.21
CA TYR A 70 6.84 -11.17 12.81
C TYR A 70 5.89 -9.99 12.60
N LYS A 71 5.87 -9.04 13.54
CA LYS A 71 5.07 -7.81 13.43
C LYS A 71 5.48 -6.97 12.23
N THR A 72 6.77 -6.79 11.99
CA THR A 72 7.28 -6.07 10.83
C THR A 72 6.79 -6.71 9.53
N LEU A 73 6.85 -8.04 9.43
CA LEU A 73 6.40 -8.77 8.24
C LEU A 73 4.89 -8.61 8.01
N VAL A 74 4.07 -8.66 9.05
CA VAL A 74 2.62 -8.43 8.95
C VAL A 74 2.34 -7.01 8.42
N LEU A 75 2.98 -5.99 9.01
CA LEU A 75 2.83 -4.60 8.55
C LEU A 75 3.25 -4.42 7.09
N LEU A 76 4.36 -5.02 6.67
CA LEU A 76 4.81 -4.95 5.29
C LEU A 76 3.85 -5.69 4.34
N GLN A 77 3.25 -6.80 4.76
CA GLN A 77 2.23 -7.47 3.96
C GLN A 77 0.99 -6.59 3.79
N ASP A 78 0.55 -5.91 4.83
CA ASP A 78 -0.60 -5.01 4.77
C ASP A 78 -0.31 -3.80 3.86
N LEU A 79 0.86 -3.17 4.02
CA LEU A 79 1.33 -2.10 3.12
C LEU A 79 1.44 -2.55 1.66
N LYS A 80 1.84 -3.80 1.41
CA LYS A 80 1.88 -4.38 0.07
C LYS A 80 0.47 -4.60 -0.50
N ARG A 81 -0.48 -5.08 0.32
CA ARG A 81 -1.88 -5.29 -0.08
C ARG A 81 -2.55 -3.99 -0.52
N ILE A 82 -2.27 -2.88 0.16
CA ILE A 82 -2.77 -1.55 -0.21
C ILE A 82 -1.86 -0.81 -1.22
N ASN A 83 -0.88 -1.50 -1.80
CA ASN A 83 0.02 -0.98 -2.84
C ASN A 83 0.84 0.26 -2.42
N VAL A 84 1.12 0.44 -1.12
CA VAL A 84 2.04 1.47 -0.61
C VAL A 84 3.48 1.06 -0.87
N ILE A 85 3.78 -0.22 -0.72
CA ILE A 85 5.10 -0.79 -1.01
C ILE A 85 5.03 -1.92 -2.02
N LYS A 86 6.18 -2.22 -2.62
CA LYS A 86 6.47 -3.46 -3.35
C LYS A 86 7.62 -4.17 -2.67
N ILE A 87 7.47 -5.48 -2.50
CA ILE A 87 8.54 -6.35 -2.02
C ILE A 87 9.03 -7.12 -3.23
N PHE A 88 10.34 -7.08 -3.48
CA PHE A 88 10.96 -7.88 -4.51
C PHE A 88 12.17 -8.61 -3.94
N GLU A 89 12.36 -9.83 -4.41
CA GLU A 89 13.40 -10.73 -3.94
C GLU A 89 14.50 -10.80 -4.98
N THR A 90 15.74 -10.77 -4.50
CA THR A 90 16.93 -11.06 -5.29
C THR A 90 17.57 -12.31 -4.70
N PRO A 91 18.45 -13.01 -5.44
CA PRO A 91 19.10 -14.24 -4.95
C PRO A 91 19.83 -14.08 -3.60
N PHE A 92 20.22 -12.85 -3.25
CA PHE A 92 21.00 -12.57 -2.04
C PHE A 92 20.22 -11.82 -0.96
N ARG A 93 19.16 -11.08 -1.31
CA ARG A 93 18.42 -10.20 -0.38
C ARG A 93 16.99 -9.92 -0.83
N THR A 94 16.12 -9.72 0.15
CA THR A 94 14.77 -9.15 -0.03
C THR A 94 14.82 -7.64 0.16
N TYR A 95 14.19 -6.92 -0.76
CA TYR A 95 14.10 -5.47 -0.71
C TYR A 95 12.64 -5.01 -0.73
N VAL A 96 12.43 -3.88 -0.08
CA VAL A 96 11.15 -3.18 -0.03
C VAL A 96 11.32 -1.84 -0.73
N ILE A 97 10.36 -1.49 -1.58
CA ILE A 97 10.33 -0.24 -2.35
C ILE A 97 9.01 0.48 -2.08
N LEU A 98 9.06 1.79 -1.87
CA LEU A 98 7.88 2.66 -1.90
C LEU A 98 7.36 2.83 -3.32
N THR A 99 6.07 2.59 -3.52
CA THR A 99 5.42 2.88 -4.80
C THR A 99 5.16 4.38 -4.94
N GLY A 100 4.81 4.84 -6.15
CA GLY A 100 4.36 6.24 -6.34
C GLY A 100 3.14 6.59 -5.47
N TYR A 101 2.26 5.62 -5.21
CA TYR A 101 1.15 5.79 -4.25
C TYR A 101 1.68 5.91 -2.82
N GLY A 102 2.61 5.05 -2.41
CA GLY A 102 3.20 5.10 -1.07
C GLY A 102 3.95 6.40 -0.78
N TRP A 103 4.62 6.98 -1.77
CA TRP A 103 5.22 8.32 -1.67
C TRP A 103 4.17 9.41 -1.38
N LYS A 104 3.05 9.37 -2.08
CA LYS A 104 1.94 10.30 -1.85
C LYS A 104 1.35 10.11 -0.45
N THR A 105 1.07 8.86 -0.06
CA THR A 105 0.55 8.52 1.27
C THR A 105 1.49 8.96 2.39
N PHE A 106 2.80 8.76 2.23
CA PHE A 106 3.78 9.25 3.20
C PHE A 106 3.71 10.77 3.37
N ASN A 107 3.69 11.52 2.28
CA ASN A 107 3.59 12.99 2.33
C ASN A 107 2.28 13.46 2.97
N GLU A 108 1.17 12.78 2.71
CA GLU A 108 -0.12 13.06 3.37
C GLU A 108 -0.04 12.80 4.87
N ILE A 109 0.56 11.70 5.31
CA ILE A 109 0.75 11.38 6.73
C ILE A 109 1.65 12.43 7.41
N VAL A 110 2.76 12.81 6.79
CA VAL A 110 3.68 13.82 7.33
C VAL A 110 2.96 15.17 7.50
N ASN A 111 2.19 15.60 6.50
CA ASN A 111 1.42 16.84 6.57
C ASN A 111 0.34 16.84 7.66
N ILE A 112 -0.16 15.68 8.08
CA ILE A 112 -1.13 15.57 9.19
C ILE A 112 -0.43 15.66 10.55
N LEU A 113 0.84 15.23 10.62
CA LEU A 113 1.62 15.16 11.85
C LEU A 113 2.38 16.46 12.18
N THR A 114 2.52 17.38 11.22
CA THR A 114 3.14 18.71 11.36
C THR A 114 2.09 19.82 11.39
#